data_AF-A0A2D4Q6B8-F1
#
_entry.id   AF-A0A2D4Q6B8-F1
#
_cell.length_a   1.000
_cell.length_b   1.000
_cell.length_c   1.000
_cell.angle_alpha   90.00
_cell.angle_beta   90.00
_cell.angle_gamma   90.00
#
_symmetry.space_group_name_H-M   'P 1'
#
loop_
_entity.id
_entity.type
_entity.pdbx_description
1 polymer ?
#
loop_
_entity_poly.entity_id
_entity_poly.type
_entity_poly.pdbx_seq_one_letter_code
_entity_poly.pdbx_strand_id
1 'polypeptide(L)'
;SGILMHAHNVNGEFLNIHMKQGKVIVKLNNGIKDFSTTVTPKQSLCDGRWHRIAVIRDANVIQLDVDSEVNHVVGPLNPRAIDHREPVFVGGAPEAFLTFSLTTRNSFTGCIRNFMIDERPVIFSKAALVSGAVSINVCPAE
;
A
#
# COMPACT_ATOMS: atom_id res chain seq x y z
N SER A 1 11.85 -1.42 -6.26
CA SER A 1 10.61 -0.63 -6.39
C SER A 1 9.47 -1.56 -6.71
N GLY A 2 8.29 -1.35 -6.15
CA GLY A 2 7.11 -2.17 -6.43
C GLY A 2 5.91 -1.80 -5.56
N ILE A 3 4.71 -2.15 -6.00
CA ILE A 3 3.45 -1.92 -5.30
C ILE A 3 3.31 -2.93 -4.16
N LEU A 4 3.14 -2.44 -2.93
CA LEU A 4 2.87 -3.28 -1.77
C LEU A 4 1.36 -3.54 -1.63
N MET A 5 0.56 -2.48 -1.73
CA MET A 5 -0.90 -2.54 -1.65
C MET A 5 -1.53 -1.47 -2.54
N HIS A 6 -2.65 -1.80 -3.15
CA HIS A 6 -3.48 -0.85 -3.86
C HIS A 6 -4.96 -1.13 -3.63
N ALA A 7 -5.73 -0.11 -3.24
CA ALA A 7 -7.18 -0.14 -3.20
C ALA A 7 -7.71 1.00 -4.08
N HIS A 8 -8.79 0.75 -4.82
CA HIS A 8 -9.44 1.75 -5.66
C HIS A 8 -10.95 1.56 -5.60
N ASN A 9 -11.70 2.65 -5.73
CA ASN A 9 -13.15 2.59 -5.87
C ASN A 9 -13.62 3.10 -7.23
N VAL A 10 -14.91 2.89 -7.50
CA VAL A 10 -15.58 3.28 -8.75
C VAL A 10 -15.60 4.80 -8.98
N ASN A 11 -15.39 5.61 -7.93
CA ASN A 11 -15.35 7.07 -8.01
C ASN A 11 -13.95 7.60 -8.35
N GLY A 12 -12.97 6.71 -8.57
CA GLY A 12 -11.59 7.09 -8.86
C GLY A 12 -10.78 7.47 -7.62
N GLU A 13 -11.33 7.29 -6.42
CA GLU A 13 -10.57 7.39 -5.18
C GLU A 13 -9.71 6.15 -5.04
N PHE A 14 -8.51 6.31 -4.47
CA PHE A 14 -7.58 5.21 -4.32
C PHE A 14 -6.63 5.43 -3.17
N LEU A 15 -6.18 4.33 -2.57
CA LEU A 15 -5.04 4.27 -1.66
C LEU A 15 -3.97 3.38 -2.30
N ASN A 16 -2.74 3.87 -2.38
CA ASN A 16 -1.62 3.14 -2.93
C ASN A 16 -0.41 3.23 -2.00
N ILE A 17 0.14 2.08 -1.66
CA ILE A 17 1.33 1.94 -0.83
C ILE A 17 2.39 1.26 -1.70
N HIS A 18 3.52 1.90 -1.91
CA HIS A 18 4.57 1.37 -2.78
C HIS A 18 5.97 1.75 -2.33
N MET A 19 6.93 0.94 -2.79
CA MET A 19 8.35 1.21 -2.64
C MET A 19 8.90 1.83 -3.92
N LYS A 20 9.67 2.91 -3.79
CA LYS A 20 10.43 3.49 -4.91
C LYS A 20 11.71 4.13 -4.41
N GLN A 21 12.83 3.80 -5.05
CA GLN A 21 14.16 4.40 -4.76
C GLN A 21 14.51 4.36 -3.26
N GLY A 22 14.30 3.22 -2.60
CA GLY A 22 14.61 3.03 -1.17
C GLY A 22 13.63 3.68 -0.20
N LYS A 23 12.51 4.24 -0.69
CA LYS A 23 11.49 4.91 0.13
C LYS A 23 10.18 4.11 0.12
N VAL A 24 9.42 4.22 1.20
CA VAL A 24 7.99 3.82 1.21
C VAL A 24 7.15 5.07 1.03
N ILE A 25 6.23 5.02 0.08
CA ILE A 25 5.37 6.13 -0.30
C ILE A 25 3.93 5.67 -0.15
N VAL A 26 3.13 6.48 0.55
CA VAL A 26 1.67 6.34 0.57
C VAL A 26 1.09 7.47 -0.24
N LYS A 27 0.27 7.13 -1.23
CA LYS A 27 -0.46 8.08 -2.05
C LYS A 27 -1.96 7.79 -1.97
N LEU A 28 -2.74 8.81 -1.70
CA LEU A 28 -4.19 8.75 -1.55
C LEU A 28 -4.83 9.79 -2.44
N ASN A 29 -5.94 9.44 -3.08
CA ASN A 29 -6.92 10.37 -3.60
C ASN A 29 -8.25 10.11 -2.88
N ASN A 30 -8.82 11.14 -2.28
CA ASN A 30 -10.07 11.06 -1.52
C ASN A 30 -11.26 11.75 -2.23
N GLY A 31 -11.23 11.84 -3.56
CA GLY A 31 -12.25 12.47 -4.38
C GLY A 31 -12.06 13.98 -4.58
N ILE A 32 -11.15 14.62 -3.82
CA ILE A 32 -10.82 16.05 -3.98
C ILE A 32 -9.49 16.24 -4.69
N LYS A 33 -8.43 15.64 -4.15
CA LYS A 33 -7.07 15.79 -4.66
C LYS A 33 -6.20 14.63 -4.23
N ASP A 34 -5.18 14.35 -5.03
CA ASP A 34 -4.05 13.52 -4.62
C ASP A 34 -3.23 14.19 -3.51
N PHE A 35 -2.88 13.42 -2.48
CA PHE A 35 -1.88 13.78 -1.49
C PHE A 35 -1.09 12.54 -1.05
N SER A 36 0.09 12.76 -0.48
CA SER A 36 1.02 11.68 -0.18
C SER A 36 1.94 12.00 0.98
N THR A 37 2.36 10.97 1.69
CA THR A 37 3.46 11.01 2.65
C THR A 37 4.53 9.99 2.24
N THR A 38 5.75 10.17 2.73
CA THR A 38 6.89 9.33 2.37
C THR A 38 7.82 9.20 3.54
N VAL A 39 8.32 7.99 3.77
CA VAL A 39 9.38 7.71 4.72
C VAL A 39 10.60 7.18 3.96
N THR A 40 11.77 7.71 4.29
CA THR A 40 13.07 7.20 3.83
C THR A 40 13.74 6.54 5.03
N PRO A 41 13.72 5.21 5.13
CA PRO A 41 14.35 4.50 6.25
C PRO A 41 15.87 4.70 6.24
N LYS A 42 16.48 4.65 7.42
CA LYS A 42 17.95 4.74 7.57
C LYS A 42 18.66 3.50 7.02
N GLN A 43 18.01 2.35 7.09
CA GLN A 43 18.51 1.07 6.55
C GLN A 43 17.85 0.79 5.21
N SER A 44 18.55 0.08 4.33
CA SER A 44 17.96 -0.35 3.06
C SER A 44 16.78 -1.28 3.31
N LEU A 45 15.66 -1.03 2.64
CA LEU A 45 14.49 -1.93 2.67
C LEU A 45 14.71 -3.23 1.88
N CYS A 46 15.79 -3.32 1.11
CA CYS A 46 16.14 -4.47 0.28
C CYS A 46 17.38 -5.18 0.85
N ASP A 47 17.39 -5.41 2.16
CA ASP A 47 18.52 -5.97 2.91
C ASP A 47 18.35 -7.45 3.29
N GLY A 48 17.29 -8.11 2.79
CA GLY A 48 16.93 -9.50 3.12
C GLY A 48 16.17 -9.66 4.44
N ARG A 49 16.00 -8.59 5.22
CA ARG A 49 15.34 -8.64 6.52
C ARG A 49 13.88 -8.21 6.44
N TRP A 50 13.15 -8.55 7.49
CA TRP A 50 11.75 -8.14 7.64
C TRP A 50 11.66 -6.70 8.12
N HIS A 51 10.96 -5.88 7.35
CA HIS A 51 10.58 -4.52 7.72
C HIS A 51 9.10 -4.45 8.07
N ARG A 52 8.74 -3.59 9.04
CA ARG A 52 7.36 -3.31 9.41
C ARG A 52 6.90 -2.01 8.74
N ILE A 53 5.77 -2.06 8.05
CA ILE A 53 5.10 -0.89 7.48
C ILE A 53 3.71 -0.81 8.10
N ALA A 54 3.33 0.33 8.65
CA ALA A 54 1.97 0.61 9.10
C ALA A 54 1.48 1.91 8.45
N VAL A 55 0.22 1.90 8.02
CA VAL A 55 -0.46 3.07 7.47
C VAL A 55 -1.72 3.29 8.27
N ILE A 56 -1.85 4.47 8.86
CA ILE A 56 -3.01 4.86 9.66
C ILE A 56 -3.68 6.01 8.93
N ARG A 57 -4.97 5.85 8.67
CA ARG A 57 -5.82 6.88 8.09
C ARG A 57 -6.84 7.33 9.12
N ASP A 58 -6.82 8.61 9.43
CA ASP A 58 -7.85 9.25 10.24
C ASP A 58 -8.39 10.46 9.46
N ALA A 59 -9.58 10.31 8.91
CA ALA A 59 -10.21 11.27 8.00
C ALA A 59 -9.27 11.71 6.84
N ASN A 60 -8.73 12.92 6.93
CA ASN A 60 -7.82 13.53 5.95
C ASN A 60 -6.34 13.44 6.35
N VAL A 61 -6.02 12.86 7.50
CA VAL A 61 -4.66 12.62 7.98
C VAL A 61 -4.23 11.21 7.59
N ILE A 62 -3.05 11.11 6.99
CA ILE A 62 -2.39 9.83 6.73
C ILE A 62 -1.05 9.83 7.43
N GLN A 63 -0.87 8.86 8.31
CA GLN A 63 0.42 8.55 8.94
C GLN A 63 1.00 7.29 8.30
N LEU A 64 2.31 7.31 8.06
CA LEU A 64 3.11 6.21 7.56
C LEU A 64 4.25 5.95 8.55
N ASP A 65 4.27 4.73 9.07
CA ASP A 65 5.33 4.22 9.93
C ASP A 65 6.11 3.16 9.15
N VAL A 66 7.44 3.29 9.12
CA VAL A 66 8.36 2.28 8.55
C VAL A 66 9.44 2.01 9.57
N ASP A 67 9.38 0.83 10.17
CA ASP A 67 10.18 0.43 11.33
C ASP A 67 10.10 1.48 12.47
N SER A 68 11.16 2.27 12.68
CA SER A 68 11.22 3.32 13.69
C SER A 68 11.00 4.73 13.15
N GLU A 69 10.84 4.89 11.83
CA GLU A 69 10.71 6.18 11.18
C GLU A 69 9.23 6.45 10.87
N VAL A 70 8.77 7.67 11.17
CA VAL A 70 7.36 8.06 11.04
C VAL A 70 7.26 9.36 10.24
N ASN A 71 6.27 9.43 9.37
CA ASN A 71 5.89 10.68 8.72
C ASN A 71 4.37 10.75 8.53
N HIS A 72 3.82 11.95 8.44
CA HIS A 72 2.40 12.14 8.21
C HIS A 72 2.14 13.29 7.24
N VAL A 73 0.93 13.31 6.70
CA VAL A 73 0.44 14.40 5.85
C VAL A 73 -1.02 14.66 6.17
N VAL A 74 -1.41 15.94 6.12
CA VAL A 74 -2.81 16.36 6.20
C VAL A 74 -3.26 16.74 4.79
N GLY A 75 -4.17 15.95 4.23
CA GLY A 75 -4.81 16.21 2.94
C GLY A 75 -6.02 17.13 3.05
N PRO A 76 -6.69 17.44 1.93
CA PRO A 76 -7.95 18.15 1.96
C PRO A 76 -9.03 17.29 2.63
N LEU A 77 -9.86 17.90 3.47
CA LEU A 77 -11.00 17.22 4.08
C LEU A 77 -12.10 17.01 3.04
N ASN A 78 -12.52 15.75 2.83
CA ASN A 78 -13.71 15.43 2.05
C ASN A 78 -14.91 15.21 3.00
N PRO A 79 -15.86 16.16 3.10
CA PRO A 79 -17.02 16.04 3.99
C PRO A 79 -18.04 15.00 3.49
N ARG A 80 -17.87 14.48 2.27
CA ARG A 80 -18.72 13.45 1.66
C ARG A 80 -17.95 12.15 1.43
N ALA A 81 -16.92 11.88 2.24
CA ALA A 81 -16.21 10.62 2.17
C ALA A 81 -17.21 9.47 2.43
N ILE A 82 -17.37 8.60 1.45
CA ILE A 82 -18.18 7.39 1.57
C ILE A 82 -17.21 6.23 1.71
N ASP A 83 -17.39 5.44 2.76
CA ASP A 83 -16.63 4.22 2.96
C ASP A 83 -17.21 3.15 2.03
N HIS A 84 -16.54 2.88 0.92
CA HIS A 84 -16.94 1.80 0.02
C HIS A 84 -16.18 0.52 0.38
N ARG A 85 -16.68 -0.64 -0.04
CA ARG A 85 -15.89 -1.87 0.01
C ARG A 85 -15.09 -1.96 -1.27
N GLU A 86 -13.82 -1.57 -1.23
CA GLU A 86 -12.93 -1.66 -2.39
C GLU A 86 -12.24 -3.01 -2.50
N PRO A 87 -12.02 -3.52 -3.72
CA PRO A 87 -11.06 -4.59 -3.92
C PRO A 87 -9.66 -4.10 -3.55
N VAL A 88 -8.98 -4.87 -2.70
CA VAL A 88 -7.59 -4.65 -2.31
C VAL A 88 -6.70 -5.60 -3.09
N PHE A 89 -5.70 -5.04 -3.76
CA PHE A 89 -4.64 -5.79 -4.42
C PHE A 89 -3.35 -5.69 -3.59
N VAL A 90 -2.62 -6.80 -3.48
CA VAL A 90 -1.39 -6.91 -2.71
C VAL A 90 -0.27 -7.39 -3.62
N GLY A 91 0.90 -6.75 -3.53
CA GLY A 91 2.07 -7.09 -4.34
C GLY A 91 2.03 -6.62 -5.81
N GLY A 92 0.94 -6.00 -6.25
CA GLY A 92 0.72 -5.52 -7.61
C GLY A 92 -0.74 -5.15 -7.81
N ALA A 93 -1.09 -4.55 -8.94
CA ALA A 93 -2.49 -4.37 -9.34
C ALA A 93 -2.63 -4.33 -10.87
N PRO A 94 -3.80 -4.68 -11.42
CA PRO A 94 -4.08 -4.54 -12.84
C PRO A 94 -3.88 -3.10 -13.34
N GLU A 95 -3.27 -2.95 -14.51
CA GLU A 95 -2.92 -1.65 -15.11
C GLU A 95 -4.13 -0.71 -15.24
N ALA A 96 -5.32 -1.26 -15.51
CA ALA A 96 -6.56 -0.51 -15.63
C ALA A 96 -6.97 0.23 -14.34
N PHE A 97 -6.46 -0.19 -13.18
CA PHE A 97 -6.74 0.45 -11.89
C PHE A 97 -5.62 1.42 -11.46
N LEU A 98 -4.48 1.40 -12.15
CA LEU A 98 -3.32 2.22 -11.82
C LEU A 98 -3.39 3.58 -12.52
N THR A 99 -3.68 4.63 -11.75
CA THR A 99 -3.75 6.00 -12.25
C THR A 99 -2.39 6.51 -12.74
N PHE A 100 -2.40 7.47 -13.68
CA PHE A 100 -1.17 8.09 -14.19
C PHE A 100 -0.35 8.80 -13.11
N SER A 101 -1.00 9.17 -12.00
CA SER A 101 -0.35 9.88 -10.92
C SER A 101 0.52 8.98 -10.03
N LEU A 102 0.43 7.64 -10.18
CA LEU A 102 1.28 6.69 -9.46
C LEU A 102 2.69 6.65 -10.05
N THR A 103 3.67 6.66 -9.16
CA THR A 103 5.09 6.77 -9.57
C THR A 103 5.74 5.42 -9.87
N THR A 104 5.03 4.31 -9.65
CA THR A 104 5.46 2.96 -10.00
C THR A 104 4.24 2.12 -10.39
N ARG A 105 4.43 1.25 -11.39
CA ARG A 105 3.46 0.26 -11.86
C ARG A 105 4.00 -1.18 -11.70
N ASN A 106 5.19 -1.31 -11.12
CA ASN A 106 5.88 -2.59 -11.01
C ASN A 106 5.24 -3.41 -9.88
N SER A 107 5.09 -4.71 -10.11
CA SER A 107 4.80 -5.65 -9.03
C SER A 107 5.95 -5.70 -8.04
N PHE A 108 5.63 -5.92 -6.77
CA PHE A 108 6.60 -6.18 -5.72
C PHE A 108 7.25 -7.55 -5.90
N THR A 109 8.53 -7.63 -5.56
CA THR A 109 9.30 -8.88 -5.52
C THR A 109 9.87 -9.01 -4.13
N GLY A 110 9.45 -10.06 -3.43
CA GLY A 110 9.81 -10.29 -2.03
C GLY A 110 8.67 -10.98 -1.30
N CYS A 111 8.67 -10.82 0.01
CA CYS A 111 7.79 -11.53 0.91
C CYS A 111 6.92 -10.59 1.74
N ILE A 112 5.64 -10.93 1.90
CA ILE A 112 4.68 -10.21 2.73
C ILE A 112 4.07 -11.20 3.72
N ARG A 113 4.10 -10.88 5.01
CA ARG A 113 3.49 -11.67 6.08
C ARG A 113 2.81 -10.76 7.09
N ASN A 114 1.96 -11.35 7.93
CA ASN A 114 1.23 -10.63 8.99
C ASN A 114 0.45 -9.42 8.46
N PHE A 115 -0.14 -9.57 7.26
CA PHE A 115 -0.90 -8.50 6.62
C PHE A 115 -2.27 -8.35 7.29
N MET A 116 -2.58 -7.13 7.74
CA MET A 116 -3.80 -6.80 8.47
C MET A 116 -4.41 -5.52 7.89
N ILE A 117 -5.74 -5.47 7.84
CA ILE A 117 -6.51 -4.27 7.50
C ILE A 117 -7.51 -4.06 8.64
N ASP A 118 -7.54 -2.86 9.20
CA ASP A 118 -8.39 -2.51 10.35
C ASP A 118 -8.30 -3.54 11.49
N GLU A 119 -7.05 -3.90 11.84
CA GLU A 119 -6.71 -4.90 12.86
C GLU A 119 -7.20 -6.33 12.58
N ARG A 120 -7.75 -6.59 11.39
CA ARG A 120 -8.21 -7.92 10.97
C ARG A 120 -7.15 -8.60 10.10
N PRO A 121 -6.66 -9.79 10.48
CA PRO A 121 -5.73 -10.56 9.65
C PRO A 121 -6.37 -10.95 8.31
N VAL A 122 -5.63 -10.70 7.23
CA VAL A 122 -6.01 -11.15 5.90
C VAL A 122 -5.44 -12.54 5.67
N ILE A 123 -6.31 -13.48 5.30
CA ILE A 123 -5.93 -14.86 4.99
C ILE A 123 -5.73 -14.95 3.47
N PHE A 124 -4.48 -14.94 3.01
CA PHE A 124 -4.17 -14.96 1.57
C PHE A 124 -4.71 -16.20 0.83
N SER A 125 -4.89 -17.34 1.52
CA SER A 125 -5.51 -18.53 0.92
C SER A 125 -7.00 -18.36 0.59
N LYS A 126 -7.64 -17.29 1.08
CA LYS A 126 -9.02 -16.91 0.76
C LYS A 126 -9.09 -15.74 -0.24
N ALA A 127 -7.97 -15.38 -0.88
CA ALA A 127 -7.96 -14.33 -1.89
C ALA A 127 -8.92 -14.68 -3.04
N ALA A 128 -9.70 -13.68 -3.49
CA ALA A 128 -10.65 -13.87 -4.59
C ALA A 128 -9.96 -14.17 -5.92
N LEU A 129 -8.73 -13.68 -6.10
CA LEU A 129 -7.92 -13.89 -7.29
C LEU A 129 -6.43 -13.88 -6.91
N VAL A 130 -5.67 -14.76 -7.55
CA VAL A 130 -4.20 -14.78 -7.50
C VAL A 130 -3.70 -14.74 -8.94
N SER A 131 -2.74 -13.87 -9.23
CA SER A 131 -2.20 -13.68 -10.58
C SER A 131 -0.69 -13.46 -10.54
N GLY A 132 0.01 -14.04 -11.51
CA GLY A 132 1.48 -14.00 -11.60
C GLY A 132 2.17 -15.08 -10.74
N ALA A 133 3.48 -14.90 -10.53
CA ALA A 133 4.31 -15.82 -9.77
C ALA A 133 4.18 -15.56 -8.26
N VAL A 134 3.08 -16.04 -7.66
CA VAL A 134 2.77 -15.87 -6.24
C VAL A 134 2.68 -17.23 -5.56
N SER A 135 3.43 -17.40 -4.47
CA SER A 135 3.31 -18.56 -3.57
C SER A 135 2.57 -18.12 -2.30
N ILE A 136 1.47 -18.81 -1.96
CA ILE A 136 0.70 -18.52 -0.75
C ILE A 136 1.25 -19.35 0.42
N ASN A 137 1.37 -18.74 1.59
CA ASN A 137 1.88 -19.35 2.84
C ASN A 137 3.33 -19.83 2.80
N VAL A 138 4.10 -19.44 1.77
CA VAL A 138 5.50 -19.83 1.63
C VAL A 138 6.32 -18.59 1.29
N CYS A 139 7.41 -18.41 2.05
CA CYS A 139 8.52 -17.54 1.69
C CYS A 139 9.75 -18.42 1.55
N PRO A 140 10.47 -18.38 0.42
CA PRO A 140 11.72 -19.11 0.28
C PRO A 140 12.66 -18.71 1.43
N ALA A 141 13.26 -19.70 2.08
CA ALA A 141 14.41 -19.44 2.92
C ALA A 141 15.57 -19.02 2.01
N GLU A 142 16.33 -18.01 2.44
CA GLU A 142 17.66 -17.73 1.87
C GLU A 142 18.60 -18.91 2.12
#